data_AF-A0A524MRR8-F1
#
_entry.id   AF-A0A524MRR8-F1
#
_cell.length_a   1.000
_cell.length_b   1.000
_cell.length_c   1.000
_cell.angle_alpha   90.00
_cell.angle_beta   90.00
_cell.angle_gamma   90.00
#
_symmetry.space_group_name_H-M   'P 1'
#
loop_
_entity.id
_entity.type
_entity.pdbx_description
1 polymer ?
#
loop_
_entity_poly.entity_id
_entity_poly.type
_entity_poly.pdbx_seq_one_letter_code
_entity_poly.pdbx_strand_id
1 'polypeptide(L)'
;MQHSRKPVRKCYSCELNLGDHCWFYQYPRGQWRGKKRCRIINNESVLAEFRTWQKRPLVKTMKELRRSFHRSRPKVSEPDVKPIV
;
A
#
# COMPACT_ATOMS: atom_id res chain seq x y z
N MET A 1 1.33 -25.83 -0.77
CA MET A 1 1.48 -25.08 0.50
C MET A 1 1.27 -23.59 0.24
N GLN A 2 0.27 -22.93 0.83
CA GLN A 2 0.13 -21.47 0.71
C GLN A 2 1.16 -20.79 1.61
N HIS A 3 2.24 -20.30 1.02
CA HIS A 3 3.23 -19.51 1.74
C HIS A 3 2.59 -18.19 2.14
N SER A 4 2.36 -18.01 3.45
CA SER A 4 1.80 -16.78 3.99
C SER A 4 2.68 -15.59 3.57
N ARG A 5 2.09 -14.70 2.76
CA ARG A 5 2.74 -13.45 2.34
C ARG A 5 3.01 -12.51 3.52
N LYS A 6 2.27 -12.70 4.63
CA LYS A 6 2.38 -11.86 5.83
C LYS A 6 3.81 -11.81 6.36
N PRO A 7 4.41 -10.61 6.43
CA PRO A 7 5.70 -10.39 7.03
C PRO A 7 5.61 -10.76 8.51
N VAL A 8 6.76 -11.16 9.02
CA VAL A 8 6.87 -11.86 10.29
C VAL A 8 6.93 -10.81 11.40
N ARG A 9 6.50 -11.15 12.62
CA ARG A 9 6.57 -10.23 13.78
C ARG A 9 7.96 -9.57 13.97
N LYS A 10 9.04 -10.20 13.51
CA LYS A 10 10.40 -9.63 13.54
C LYS A 10 10.61 -8.42 12.62
N CYS A 11 9.68 -8.10 11.73
CA CYS A 11 9.77 -6.99 10.78
C CYS A 11 8.99 -5.74 11.22
N TYR A 12 8.48 -5.66 12.45
CA TYR A 12 7.66 -4.50 12.88
C TYR A 12 8.39 -3.15 12.74
N SER A 13 9.71 -3.12 12.93
CA SER A 13 10.53 -1.91 12.80
C SER A 13 11.21 -1.75 11.44
N CYS A 14 10.88 -2.59 10.45
CA CYS A 14 11.52 -2.58 9.14
C CYS A 14 10.76 -1.64 8.18
N GLU A 15 11.45 -0.67 7.56
CA GLU A 15 10.85 0.21 6.55
C GLU A 15 10.23 -0.59 5.37
N LEU A 16 10.82 -1.73 5.03
CA LEU A 16 10.38 -2.60 3.92
C LEU A 16 9.16 -3.47 4.27
N ASN A 17 8.57 -3.29 5.46
CA ASN A 17 7.38 -4.00 5.91
C ASN A 17 6.12 -3.25 5.47
N LEU A 18 5.35 -3.82 4.54
CA LEU A 18 4.09 -3.26 4.04
C LEU A 18 2.87 -3.76 4.81
N GLY A 19 3.08 -4.47 5.94
CA GLY A 19 2.04 -5.01 6.82
C GLY A 19 1.58 -6.41 6.43
N ASP A 20 1.27 -6.64 5.16
CA ASP A 20 0.81 -7.94 4.62
C ASP A 20 1.83 -8.64 3.72
N HIS A 21 2.85 -7.92 3.23
CA HIS A 21 4.02 -8.49 2.56
C HIS A 21 5.30 -7.67 2.84
N CYS A 22 6.45 -8.23 2.48
CA CYS A 22 7.70 -7.47 2.43
C CYS A 22 7.88 -6.94 1.01
N TRP A 23 8.36 -5.69 0.88
CA TRP A 23 8.61 -5.11 -0.43
C TRP A 23 9.71 -5.84 -1.21
N PHE A 24 10.76 -6.29 -0.52
CA PHE A 24 11.92 -6.93 -1.15
C PHE A 24 11.79 -8.46 -1.27
N TYR A 25 11.33 -9.14 -0.21
CA TYR A 25 11.24 -10.60 -0.22
C TYR A 25 9.81 -11.08 -0.50
N GLN A 26 9.66 -11.93 -1.52
CA GLN A 26 8.40 -12.63 -1.78
C GLN A 26 8.00 -13.57 -0.62
N TYR A 27 8.99 -14.17 0.05
CA TYR A 27 8.76 -15.06 1.20
C TYR A 27 9.64 -14.67 2.41
N PRO A 28 9.24 -13.64 3.18
CA PRO A 28 10.06 -13.11 4.27
C PRO A 28 10.23 -14.12 5.43
N ARG A 29 9.26 -15.01 5.67
CA ARG A 29 9.38 -16.07 6.68
C ARG A 29 10.51 -17.06 6.39
N GLY A 30 10.79 -17.35 5.12
CA GLY A 30 11.85 -18.28 4.72
C GLY A 30 13.23 -17.75 5.04
N GLN A 31 13.43 -16.43 4.94
CA GLN A 31 14.72 -15.78 5.18
C GLN A 31 15.18 -15.87 6.65
N TRP A 32 14.27 -16.22 7.55
CA TRP A 32 14.52 -16.43 8.98
C TRP A 32 14.87 -17.85 9.38
N ARG A 33 14.73 -18.82 8.48
CA ARG A 33 15.13 -20.20 8.76
C ARG A 33 16.66 -20.23 8.84
N GLY A 34 17.19 -20.20 10.06
CA GLY A 34 18.63 -20.20 10.35
C GLY A 34 19.25 -18.84 10.68
N LYS A 35 18.50 -17.73 10.63
CA LYS A 35 19.02 -16.40 11.00
C LYS A 35 18.09 -15.66 11.95
N LYS A 36 18.68 -14.94 12.92
CA LYS A 36 17.92 -14.12 13.87
C LYS A 36 17.54 -12.73 13.33
N ARG A 37 18.23 -12.22 12.31
CA ARG A 37 18.14 -10.81 11.82
C ARG A 37 18.24 -10.67 10.30
N CYS A 38 17.60 -9.62 9.76
CA CYS A 38 17.34 -9.43 8.32
C CYS A 38 18.63 -9.00 7.67
N ARG A 39 18.94 -9.55 6.51
CA ARG A 39 20.11 -9.09 5.78
C ARG A 39 19.89 -7.72 5.13
N ILE A 40 18.63 -7.40 4.81
CA ILE A 40 18.26 -6.20 4.04
C ILE A 40 17.62 -5.10 4.89
N ILE A 41 17.44 -5.29 6.20
CA ILE A 41 16.83 -4.25 7.06
C ILE A 41 17.65 -2.96 7.12
N ASN A 42 18.97 -3.06 7.03
CA ASN A 42 19.89 -1.91 7.09
C ASN A 42 20.66 -1.73 5.77
N ASN A 43 20.18 -2.32 4.67
CA ASN A 43 20.85 -2.16 3.38
C ASN A 43 20.38 -0.83 2.77
N GLU A 44 21.26 0.18 2.80
CA GLU A 44 20.94 1.53 2.33
C GLU A 44 20.53 1.58 0.87
N SER A 45 21.15 0.78 -0.01
CA SER A 45 20.78 0.71 -1.43
C SER A 45 19.33 0.27 -1.61
N VAL A 46 18.92 -0.79 -0.91
CA VAL A 46 17.54 -1.31 -0.97
C VAL A 46 16.55 -0.31 -0.38
N LEU A 47 16.91 0.35 0.72
CA LEU A 47 16.08 1.38 1.34
C LEU A 47 15.91 2.60 0.42
N ALA A 48 16.96 3.01 -0.30
CA ALA A 48 16.89 4.11 -1.26
C ALA A 48 15.95 3.79 -2.44
N GLU A 49 16.03 2.58 -2.99
CA GLU A 49 15.10 2.12 -4.01
C GLU A 49 13.65 2.08 -3.50
N PHE A 50 13.45 1.58 -2.28
CA PHE A 50 12.12 1.54 -1.66
C PHE A 50 11.53 2.94 -1.48
N ARG A 51 12.31 3.90 -0.98
CA ARG A 51 11.88 5.29 -0.82
C ARG A 51 11.54 5.93 -2.17
N THR A 52 12.27 5.57 -3.21
CA THR A 52 11.96 6.01 -4.59
C THR A 52 10.65 5.40 -5.09
N TRP A 53 10.43 4.11 -4.83
CA TRP A 53 9.18 3.42 -5.15
C TRP A 53 7.98 4.05 -4.41
N GLN A 54 8.12 4.39 -3.13
CA GLN A 54 7.05 5.04 -2.35
C GLN A 54 6.63 6.41 -2.90
N LYS A 55 7.57 7.14 -3.53
CA LYS A 55 7.29 8.44 -4.17
C LYS A 55 6.59 8.30 -5.52
N ARG A 56 6.55 7.11 -6.11
CA ARG A 56 5.88 6.92 -7.40
C ARG A 56 4.38 7.14 -7.21
N PRO A 57 3.72 7.93 -8.08
CA PRO A 57 2.28 8.09 -8.02
C PRO A 57 1.63 6.72 -8.15
N LEU A 58 0.81 6.35 -7.16
CA LEU A 58 -0.03 5.17 -7.26
C LEU A 58 -0.96 5.36 -8.46
N VAL A 59 -0.65 4.67 -9.55
CA VAL A 59 -1.52 4.64 -10.73
C VAL A 59 -2.83 4.01 -10.30
N LYS A 60 -3.84 4.85 -10.10
CA LYS A 60 -5.18 4.40 -9.75
C LYS A 60 -5.68 3.49 -10.85
N THR A 61 -6.22 2.34 -10.47
CA THR A 61 -6.94 1.49 -11.39
C THR A 61 -8.20 2.21 -11.90
N MET A 62 -8.69 1.84 -13.08
CA MET A 62 -9.96 2.38 -13.61
C MET A 62 -11.13 2.23 -12.62
N LYS A 63 -11.13 1.16 -11.82
CA LYS A 63 -12.11 0.93 -10.76
C LYS A 63 -12.03 1.97 -9.64
N GLU A 64 -10.82 2.35 -9.23
CA GLU A 64 -10.60 3.37 -8.21
C GLU A 64 -10.95 4.77 -8.71
N LEU A 65 -10.64 5.06 -9.98
CA LEU A 65 -11.06 6.30 -10.64
C LEU A 65 -12.59 6.43 -10.63
N ARG A 66 -13.32 5.40 -11.06
CA ARG A 66 -14.80 5.38 -11.02
C ARG A 66 -15.34 5.60 -9.61
N ARG A 67 -14.78 4.93 -8.60
CA ARG A 67 -15.20 5.11 -7.20
C ARG A 67 -14.97 6.53 -6.71
N SER A 68 -13.83 7.14 -7.07
CA SER A 68 -13.55 8.53 -6.68
C SER A 68 -14.54 9.50 -7.30
N PHE A 69 -14.84 9.36 -8.61
CA PHE A 69 -15.80 10.20 -9.31
C PHE A 69 -17.20 10.18 -8.67
N HIS A 70 -17.70 8.99 -8.31
CA HIS A 70 -19.01 8.86 -7.66
C HIS A 70 -19.04 9.45 -6.25
N ARG A 71 -17.93 9.44 -5.51
CA ARG A 71 -17.85 10.04 -4.16
C ARG A 71 -17.79 11.57 -4.21
N SER A 72 -17.16 12.13 -5.25
CA SER A 72 -17.00 13.57 -5.42
C SER A 72 -18.17 14.23 -6.16
N ARG A 73 -19.17 13.47 -6.63
CA ARG A 73 -20.35 14.07 -7.25
C ARG A 73 -21.15 14.81 -6.16
N PRO A 74 -21.22 16.15 -6.18
CA PRO A 74 -22.05 16.87 -5.24
C PRO A 74 -23.50 16.40 -5.41
N LYS A 75 -24.17 16.12 -4.29
CA LYS A 75 -25.63 15.95 -4.32
C LYS A 75 -26.18 17.32 -4.69
N VAL A 76 -26.62 17.47 -5.94
CA VAL A 76 -27.37 18.64 -6.35
C VAL A 76 -28.63 18.63 -5.49
N SER A 77 -28.69 19.46 -4.46
CA SER A 77 -29.96 19.82 -3.82
C SER A 77 -30.79 20.48 -4.90
N GLU A 78 -31.99 19.96 -5.15
CA GLU A 78 -32.94 20.51 -6.12
C GLU A 78 -33.00 22.05 -6.01
N PRO A 79 -32.93 22.79 -7.13
CA PRO A 79 -33.25 24.21 -7.09
C PRO A 79 -34.74 24.35 -6.77
N ASP A 80 -35.02 25.08 -5.69
CA ASP A 80 -36.35 25.48 -5.22
C ASP A 80 -37.00 26.39 -6.29
N VAL A 81 -37.65 25.77 -7.30
CA VAL A 81 -38.41 26.51 -8.30
C VAL A 81 -39.74 26.91 -7.66
N LYS A 82 -39.79 28.12 -7.09
CA LYS A 82 -41.05 28.72 -6.65
C LYS A 82 -41.91 29.04 -7.88
N PRO A 83 -43.17 28.61 -7.91
CA PRO A 83 -44.08 28.99 -9.00
C PRO A 83 -44.30 30.49 -8.97
N ILE A 84 -44.13 31.13 -10.13
CA ILE A 84 -44.51 32.52 -10.36
C ILE A 84 -46.03 32.55 -10.42
N VAL A 85 -46.64 33.32 -9.51
CA VAL A 85 -48.08 33.60 -9.45
C VAL A 85 -48.40 34.73 -10.42
#